data_AF-A0A3N5UH40-F1
#
_entry.id   AF-A0A3N5UH40-F1
#
_cell.length_a   1.000
_cell.length_b   1.000
_cell.length_c   1.000
_cell.angle_alpha   90.00
_cell.angle_beta   90.00
_cell.angle_gamma   90.00
#
_symmetry.space_group_name_H-M   'P 1'
#
loop_
_entity.id
_entity.type
_entity.pdbx_description
1 polymer ?
#
loop_
_entity_poly.entity_id
_entity_poly.type
_entity_poly.pdbx_seq_one_letter_code
_entity_poly.pdbx_strand_id
1 'polypeptide(L)'
;MDSIIASAFQLTRKHTIMTRSIDNTDNFLDSRDIIARIEDLQSDLDSYLEAIRDADLEDNPAEARSEPIAALFEWLGVSVPAEDEEFDPDAFTLSEHVTAGMGNEAEELLALQNLADEAEGCADWQYGETLIHEDYFTDYARELASDCCDMKNANTWPFNCIDWDHAAKELTHDYCEVEFAGETYLIRA
;
A
#
# COMPACT_ATOMS: atom_id res chain seq x y z
N MET A 1 26.29 -9.64 -10.26
CA MET A 1 26.27 -9.68 -8.79
C MET A 1 24.83 -9.83 -8.33
N ASP A 2 23.97 -9.01 -8.91
CA ASP A 2 22.54 -8.85 -8.62
C ASP A 2 21.73 -10.14 -8.80
N SER A 3 21.98 -10.93 -9.85
CA SER A 3 21.29 -12.22 -10.03
C SER A 3 21.67 -13.28 -8.98
N ILE A 4 22.86 -13.20 -8.37
CA ILE A 4 23.28 -14.12 -7.30
C ILE A 4 22.69 -13.67 -5.97
N ILE A 5 22.65 -12.36 -5.72
CA ILE A 5 22.05 -11.75 -4.53
C ILE A 5 20.53 -12.00 -4.52
N ALA A 6 19.84 -11.79 -5.65
CA ALA A 6 18.42 -12.09 -5.78
C ALA A 6 18.12 -13.59 -5.58
N SER A 7 18.96 -14.49 -6.13
CA SER A 7 18.81 -15.93 -5.92
C SER A 7 19.10 -16.35 -4.47
N ALA A 8 20.09 -15.72 -3.81
CA ALA A 8 20.41 -15.95 -2.41
C ALA A 8 19.24 -15.47 -1.53
N PHE A 9 18.75 -14.25 -1.77
CA PHE A 9 17.58 -13.68 -1.10
C PHE A 9 16.34 -14.58 -1.18
N GLN A 10 15.98 -15.07 -2.37
CA GLN A 10 14.87 -16.02 -2.53
C GLN A 10 15.08 -17.35 -1.80
N LEU A 11 16.34 -17.80 -1.64
CA LEU A 11 16.68 -18.99 -0.86
C LEU A 11 16.62 -18.75 0.66
N THR A 12 16.90 -17.52 1.12
CA THR A 12 16.90 -17.12 2.52
C THR A 12 15.58 -16.56 3.04
N ARG A 13 14.54 -16.45 2.21
CA ARG A 13 13.14 -16.19 2.63
C ARG A 13 12.72 -17.23 3.69
N LYS A 14 13.07 -16.95 4.94
CA LYS A 14 12.79 -17.77 6.11
C LYS A 14 11.57 -17.19 6.78
N HIS A 15 10.42 -17.80 6.49
CA HIS A 15 9.26 -17.79 7.38
C HIS A 15 8.74 -16.38 7.77
N THR A 16 8.70 -15.45 6.82
CA THR A 16 7.88 -14.25 6.92
C THR A 16 6.41 -14.66 6.80
N ILE A 17 5.54 -14.04 7.60
CA ILE A 17 4.12 -14.39 7.63
C ILE A 17 3.55 -14.10 6.25
N MET A 18 3.17 -15.14 5.50
CA MET A 18 2.53 -15.01 4.19
C MET A 18 1.21 -14.26 4.35
N THR A 19 1.28 -12.94 4.32
CA THR A 19 0.13 -12.05 4.35
C THR A 19 -0.61 -12.14 3.02
N ARG A 20 -1.90 -11.80 3.03
CA ARG A 20 -2.72 -11.79 1.83
C ARG A 20 -2.12 -10.76 0.85
N SER A 21 -1.96 -11.15 -0.42
CA SER A 21 -1.68 -10.20 -1.51
C SER A 21 -2.85 -9.24 -1.64
N ILE A 22 -2.55 -7.94 -1.74
CA ILE A 22 -3.56 -6.90 -1.86
C ILE A 22 -3.51 -6.35 -3.28
N ASP A 23 -4.67 -6.34 -3.93
CA ASP A 23 -4.83 -5.81 -5.28
C ASP A 23 -6.06 -4.89 -5.35
N ASN A 24 -6.17 -4.15 -6.45
CA ASN A 24 -7.21 -3.15 -6.65
C ASN A 24 -8.54 -3.74 -7.16
N THR A 25 -8.70 -5.07 -7.20
CA THR A 25 -9.95 -5.70 -7.66
C THR A 25 -10.92 -6.02 -6.52
N ASP A 26 -10.49 -5.85 -5.28
CA ASP A 26 -11.31 -6.08 -4.10
C ASP A 26 -12.25 -4.91 -3.83
N ASN A 27 -13.54 -5.21 -3.63
CA ASN A 27 -14.56 -4.23 -3.25
C ASN A 27 -14.37 -3.67 -1.83
N PHE A 28 -13.74 -4.45 -0.96
CA PHE A 28 -13.48 -4.11 0.44
C PHE A 28 -12.02 -4.43 0.79
N LEU A 29 -11.29 -3.43 1.26
CA LEU A 29 -9.97 -3.61 1.85
C LEU A 29 -10.03 -3.24 3.34
N ASP A 30 -9.26 -3.93 4.17
CA ASP A 30 -9.11 -3.62 5.60
C ASP A 30 -7.72 -3.01 5.83
N SER A 31 -7.65 -1.87 6.50
CA SER A 31 -6.38 -1.20 6.78
C SER A 31 -5.41 -2.09 7.56
N ARG A 32 -5.88 -3.03 8.39
CA ARG A 32 -5.02 -3.99 9.11
C ARG A 32 -4.38 -5.00 8.18
N ASP A 33 -5.11 -5.45 7.16
CA ASP A 33 -4.54 -6.34 6.15
C ASP A 33 -3.47 -5.59 5.35
N ILE A 34 -3.72 -4.31 5.04
CA ILE A 34 -2.76 -3.42 4.37
C ILE A 34 -1.51 -3.20 5.23
N ILE A 35 -1.66 -2.84 6.50
CA ILE A 35 -0.55 -2.66 7.43
C ILE A 35 0.27 -3.94 7.56
N ALA A 36 -0.38 -5.09 7.75
CA ALA A 36 0.31 -6.37 7.84
C ALA A 36 1.10 -6.69 6.56
N ARG A 37 0.54 -6.38 5.39
CA ARG A 37 1.20 -6.58 4.10
C ARG A 37 2.41 -5.65 3.93
N ILE A 38 2.30 -4.39 4.35
CA ILE A 38 3.42 -3.44 4.36
C ILE A 38 4.54 -3.95 5.27
N GLU A 39 4.23 -4.40 6.49
CA GLU A 39 5.23 -4.91 7.43
C GLU A 39 5.96 -6.15 6.89
N ASP A 40 5.23 -7.07 6.25
CA ASP A 40 5.78 -8.26 5.61
C ASP A 40 6.76 -7.90 4.48
N LEU A 41 6.33 -7.00 3.58
CA LEU A 41 7.15 -6.51 2.47
C LEU A 41 8.36 -5.68 2.94
N GLN A 42 8.22 -4.88 4.00
CA GLN A 42 9.34 -4.15 4.61
C GLN A 42 10.36 -5.10 5.25
N SER A 43 9.90 -6.15 5.93
CA SER A 43 10.78 -7.19 6.48
C SER A 43 11.58 -7.88 5.37
N ASP A 44 10.93 -8.18 4.24
CA ASP A 44 11.58 -8.76 3.08
C ASP A 44 12.58 -7.78 2.43
N LEU A 45 12.24 -6.49 2.31
CA LEU A 45 13.16 -5.45 1.84
C LEU A 45 14.41 -5.34 2.73
N ASP A 46 14.23 -5.32 4.06
CA ASP A 46 15.34 -5.21 5.01
C ASP A 46 16.30 -6.41 4.90
N SER A 47 15.75 -7.62 4.78
CA SER A 47 16.56 -8.82 4.53
C SER A 47 17.29 -8.79 3.19
N TYR A 48 16.72 -8.14 2.15
CA TYR A 48 17.40 -7.98 0.86
C TYR A 48 18.56 -6.98 0.96
N LEU A 49 18.34 -5.86 1.64
CA LEU A 49 19.35 -4.83 1.87
C LEU A 49 20.53 -5.35 2.70
N GLU A 50 20.29 -6.15 3.74
CA GLU A 50 21.38 -6.77 4.51
C GLU A 50 22.19 -7.77 3.66
N ALA A 51 21.55 -8.53 2.77
CA ALA A 51 22.26 -9.44 1.86
C ALA A 51 23.16 -8.71 0.85
N ILE A 52 22.71 -7.56 0.35
CA ILE A 52 23.52 -6.66 -0.47
C ILE A 52 24.73 -6.14 0.32
N ARG A 53 24.47 -5.60 1.52
CA ARG A 53 25.49 -5.03 2.38
C ARG A 53 26.57 -6.04 2.74
N ASP A 54 26.19 -7.27 3.06
CA ASP A 54 27.13 -8.35 3.37
C ASP A 54 28.01 -8.69 2.16
N ALA A 55 27.44 -8.69 0.93
CA ALA A 55 28.21 -8.91 -0.29
C ALA A 55 29.23 -7.79 -0.54
N ASP A 56 28.86 -6.53 -0.33
CA ASP A 56 29.78 -5.39 -0.46
C ASP A 56 30.86 -5.38 0.63
N LEU A 57 30.54 -5.83 1.84
CA LEU A 57 31.51 -6.00 2.94
C LEU A 57 32.57 -7.06 2.64
N GLU A 58 32.20 -8.14 1.94
CA GLU A 58 33.16 -9.17 1.49
C GLU A 58 34.12 -8.62 0.42
N ASP A 59 33.63 -7.78 -0.50
CA ASP A 59 34.43 -7.23 -1.59
C ASP A 59 35.23 -5.96 -1.22
N ASN A 60 34.79 -5.16 -0.23
CA ASN A 60 35.51 -3.96 0.24
C ASN A 60 35.43 -3.74 1.77
N PRO A 61 36.23 -4.47 2.58
CA PRO A 61 36.16 -4.42 4.04
C PRO A 61 36.66 -3.09 4.66
N ALA A 62 37.20 -2.16 3.87
CA ALA A 62 37.79 -0.90 4.35
C ALA A 62 36.79 0.27 4.46
N GLU A 63 35.66 0.23 3.73
CA GLU A 63 34.59 1.26 3.77
C GLU A 63 33.47 0.93 4.78
N ALA A 64 33.61 -0.18 5.52
CA ALA A 64 32.60 -0.79 6.39
C ALA A 64 32.12 0.02 7.62
N ARG A 65 32.49 1.29 7.78
CA ARG A 65 32.07 2.09 8.94
C ARG A 65 31.88 3.54 8.54
N SER A 66 30.63 4.00 8.64
CA SER A 66 30.19 5.40 8.54
C SER A 66 29.68 5.85 7.17
N GLU A 67 28.94 5.02 6.44
CA GLU A 67 28.05 5.59 5.44
C GLU A 67 26.70 5.91 6.12
N PRO A 68 26.36 7.21 6.29
CA PRO A 68 25.05 7.60 6.81
C PRO A 68 23.96 7.05 5.88
N ILE A 69 22.71 6.94 6.37
CA ILE A 69 21.55 6.54 5.55
C ILE A 69 21.54 7.28 4.20
N ALA A 70 21.96 8.55 4.17
CA ALA A 70 22.13 9.36 2.95
C ALA A 70 23.02 8.73 1.86
N ALA A 71 24.10 8.02 2.22
CA ALA A 71 24.97 7.35 1.26
C ALA A 71 24.39 6.02 0.75
N LEU A 72 23.52 5.37 1.55
CA LEU A 72 22.71 4.24 1.09
C LEU A 72 21.67 4.71 0.07
N PHE A 73 21.03 5.86 0.31
CA PHE A 73 20.12 6.50 -0.65
C PHE A 73 20.86 6.94 -1.93
N GLU A 74 22.04 7.55 -1.81
CA GLU A 74 22.88 7.94 -2.94
C GLU A 74 23.35 6.73 -3.78
N TRP A 75 23.71 5.62 -3.14
CA TRP A 75 24.09 4.37 -3.79
C TRP A 75 22.90 3.65 -4.45
N LEU A 76 21.73 3.66 -3.81
CA LEU A 76 20.47 3.21 -4.40
C LEU A 76 20.00 4.15 -5.54
N GLY A 77 20.68 5.26 -5.81
CA GLY A 77 20.25 6.24 -6.82
C GLY A 77 18.93 6.93 -6.43
N VAL A 78 18.55 6.84 -5.17
CA VAL A 78 17.36 7.48 -4.63
C VAL A 78 17.79 8.87 -4.16
N SER A 79 17.37 9.89 -4.91
CA SER A 79 17.58 11.28 -4.51
C SER A 79 16.76 11.55 -3.26
N VAL A 80 17.42 11.68 -2.09
CA VAL A 80 16.77 12.23 -0.90
C VAL A 80 16.51 13.71 -1.21
N PRO A 81 15.25 14.16 -1.33
CA PRO A 81 14.98 15.57 -1.55
C PRO A 81 15.58 16.38 -0.40
N ALA A 82 16.16 17.54 -0.70
CA ALA A 82 16.61 18.47 0.33
C ALA A 82 15.40 18.87 1.21
N GLU A 83 15.63 19.22 2.48
CA GLU A 83 14.56 19.54 3.47
C GLU A 83 13.55 20.61 3.01
N ASP A 84 13.85 21.34 1.92
CA ASP A 84 13.05 22.43 1.34
C ASP A 84 12.42 22.10 -0.03
N GLU A 85 12.55 20.87 -0.56
CA GLU A 85 12.01 20.45 -1.86
C GLU A 85 10.68 19.72 -1.66
N GLU A 86 9.60 20.13 -2.35
CA GLU A 86 8.31 19.44 -2.31
C GLU A 86 8.53 17.97 -2.73
N PHE A 87 8.27 17.03 -1.81
CA PHE A 87 8.34 15.60 -2.07
C PHE A 87 7.35 15.28 -3.20
N ASP A 88 7.88 15.00 -4.40
CA ASP A 88 7.10 14.55 -5.55
C ASP A 88 7.01 13.02 -5.49
N PRO A 89 5.87 12.44 -5.06
CA PRO A 89 5.73 11.00 -4.88
C PRO A 89 5.85 10.24 -6.22
N ASP A 90 5.55 10.89 -7.35
CA ASP A 90 5.65 10.29 -8.69
C ASP A 90 7.09 10.26 -9.21
N ALA A 91 7.98 11.08 -8.65
CA ALA A 91 9.40 11.11 -9.01
C ALA A 91 10.25 10.08 -8.23
N PHE A 92 9.70 9.47 -7.17
CA PHE A 92 10.38 8.47 -6.37
C PHE A 92 10.48 7.13 -7.13
N THR A 93 11.47 7.03 -8.02
CA THR A 93 11.76 5.79 -8.72
C THR A 93 12.58 4.90 -7.79
N LEU A 94 12.04 3.73 -7.39
CA LEU A 94 12.85 2.71 -6.72
C LEU A 94 14.07 2.40 -7.58
N SER A 95 15.24 2.24 -6.95
CA SER A 95 16.47 1.84 -7.61
C SER A 95 16.26 0.65 -8.55
N GLU A 96 16.92 0.65 -9.72
CA GLU A 96 16.96 -0.50 -10.63
C GLU A 96 17.40 -1.79 -9.90
N HIS A 97 18.24 -1.67 -8.86
CA HIS A 97 18.68 -2.81 -8.05
C HIS A 97 17.60 -3.40 -7.14
N VAL A 98 16.69 -2.56 -6.61
CA VAL A 98 15.61 -3.01 -5.73
C VAL A 98 14.49 -3.61 -6.58
N THR A 99 14.11 -2.94 -7.67
CA THR A 99 13.14 -3.46 -8.63
C THR A 99 13.60 -4.75 -9.30
N ALA A 100 14.88 -4.89 -9.67
CA ALA A 100 15.43 -6.14 -10.21
C ALA A 100 15.53 -7.28 -9.17
N GLY A 101 15.66 -6.94 -7.89
CA GLY A 101 15.81 -7.91 -6.79
C GLY A 101 14.49 -8.44 -6.25
N MET A 102 13.57 -7.51 -5.93
CA MET A 102 12.27 -7.81 -5.32
C MET A 102 11.14 -7.90 -6.36
N GLY A 103 11.32 -7.39 -7.57
CA GLY A 103 10.31 -7.45 -8.62
C GLY A 103 9.08 -6.61 -8.31
N ASN A 104 7.90 -7.17 -8.54
CA ASN A 104 6.59 -6.52 -8.37
C ASN A 104 6.24 -6.23 -6.91
N GLU A 105 6.83 -6.94 -5.96
CA GLU A 105 6.64 -6.73 -4.52
C GLU A 105 7.17 -5.37 -4.06
N ALA A 106 8.18 -4.83 -4.76
CA ALA A 106 8.73 -3.51 -4.48
C ALA A 106 7.78 -2.39 -4.94
N GLU A 107 7.14 -2.58 -6.09
CA GLU A 107 6.10 -1.68 -6.62
C GLU A 107 4.84 -1.72 -5.74
N GLU A 108 4.42 -2.93 -5.32
CA GLU A 108 3.32 -3.13 -4.37
C GLU A 108 3.61 -2.41 -3.04
N LEU A 109 4.80 -2.56 -2.48
CA LEU A 109 5.19 -1.90 -1.23
C LEU A 109 5.09 -0.37 -1.33
N LEU A 110 5.58 0.22 -2.43
CA LEU A 110 5.49 1.66 -2.65
C LEU A 110 4.03 2.12 -2.76
N ALA A 111 3.21 1.40 -3.54
CA ALA A 111 1.80 1.73 -3.70
C ALA A 111 1.03 1.65 -2.39
N LEU A 112 1.29 0.64 -1.56
CA LEU A 112 0.64 0.47 -0.25
C LEU A 112 1.12 1.52 0.77
N GLN A 113 2.39 1.95 0.72
CA GLN A 113 2.90 3.04 1.56
C GLN A 113 2.23 4.37 1.22
N ASN A 114 2.18 4.72 -0.07
CA ASN A 114 1.50 5.94 -0.51
C ASN A 114 0.02 5.95 -0.09
N LEU A 115 -0.67 4.81 -0.24
CA LEU A 115 -2.04 4.65 0.22
C LEU A 115 -2.19 4.87 1.74
N ALA A 116 -1.28 4.29 2.53
CA ALA A 116 -1.31 4.41 3.98
C ALA A 116 -1.08 5.85 4.45
N ASP A 117 -0.12 6.56 3.83
CA ASP A 117 0.18 7.97 4.12
C ASP A 117 -1.01 8.89 3.78
N GLU A 118 -1.68 8.65 2.64
CA GLU A 118 -2.88 9.38 2.26
C GLU A 118 -4.05 9.11 3.23
N ALA A 119 -4.27 7.83 3.57
CA ALA A 119 -5.36 7.40 4.44
C ALA A 119 -5.19 7.82 5.91
N GLU A 120 -3.97 7.90 6.43
CA GLU A 120 -3.68 8.39 7.79
C GLU A 120 -4.12 9.86 7.97
N GLY A 121 -4.16 10.64 6.89
CA GLY A 121 -4.67 12.02 6.90
C GLY A 121 -6.19 12.12 7.07
N CYS A 122 -6.92 11.05 6.81
CA CYS A 122 -8.38 11.05 6.70
C CYS A 122 -9.09 10.26 7.80
N ALA A 123 -8.48 9.20 8.34
CA ALA A 123 -9.13 8.31 9.30
C ALA A 123 -8.15 7.71 10.32
N ASP A 124 -8.71 7.03 11.32
CA ASP A 124 -7.99 6.31 12.37
C ASP A 124 -7.40 4.98 11.85
N TRP A 125 -6.54 5.06 10.82
CA TRP A 125 -5.98 3.94 10.04
C TRP A 125 -5.45 2.76 10.88
N GLN A 126 -4.83 3.06 12.03
CA GLN A 126 -4.24 2.07 12.94
C GLN A 126 -5.27 1.14 13.60
N TYR A 127 -6.57 1.49 13.58
CA TYR A 127 -7.61 0.75 14.26
C TYR A 127 -8.42 -0.20 13.37
N GLY A 128 -8.11 -0.32 12.08
CA GLY A 128 -8.82 -1.21 11.16
C GLY A 128 -10.00 -0.53 10.51
N GLU A 129 -9.71 0.31 9.53
CA GLU A 129 -10.69 1.00 8.70
C GLU A 129 -11.00 0.19 7.44
N THR A 130 -12.25 0.24 7.01
CA THR A 130 -12.70 -0.43 5.79
C THR A 130 -12.67 0.54 4.62
N LEU A 131 -11.87 0.26 3.62
CA LEU A 131 -11.85 0.96 2.35
C LEU A 131 -12.85 0.29 1.40
N ILE A 132 -13.64 1.09 0.70
CA ILE A 132 -14.71 0.62 -0.18
C ILE A 132 -14.44 1.11 -1.59
N HIS A 133 -14.41 0.23 -2.57
CA HIS A 133 -14.16 0.61 -3.96
C HIS A 133 -15.28 1.51 -4.50
N GLU A 134 -14.94 2.59 -5.22
CA GLU A 134 -15.91 3.57 -5.74
C GLU A 134 -16.99 2.91 -6.62
N ASP A 135 -16.60 2.06 -7.58
CA ASP A 135 -17.55 1.30 -8.41
C ASP A 135 -18.56 0.45 -7.63
N TYR A 136 -18.20 -0.02 -6.43
CA TYR A 136 -19.09 -0.81 -5.57
C TYR A 136 -19.92 0.07 -4.61
N PHE A 137 -19.63 1.37 -4.52
CA PHE A 137 -20.18 2.25 -3.48
C PHE A 137 -21.70 2.39 -3.55
N THR A 138 -22.30 2.37 -4.75
CA THR A 138 -23.76 2.38 -4.92
C THR A 138 -24.43 1.12 -4.35
N ASP A 139 -23.81 -0.05 -4.56
CA ASP A 139 -24.31 -1.31 -4.00
C ASP A 139 -24.12 -1.34 -2.48
N TYR A 140 -22.97 -0.87 -2.00
CA TYR A 140 -22.71 -0.70 -0.57
C TYR A 140 -23.72 0.24 0.10
N ALA A 141 -24.06 1.39 -0.48
CA ALA A 141 -25.06 2.31 0.08
C ALA A 141 -26.43 1.64 0.23
N ARG A 142 -26.78 0.76 -0.70
CA ARG A 142 -28.02 -0.03 -0.64
C ARG A 142 -27.98 -1.08 0.48
N GLU A 143 -26.86 -1.77 0.64
CA GLU A 143 -26.63 -2.75 1.71
C GLU A 143 -26.65 -2.06 3.08
N LEU A 144 -25.94 -0.94 3.23
CA LEU A 144 -25.91 -0.13 4.44
C LEU A 144 -27.33 0.34 4.83
N ALA A 145 -28.12 0.81 3.88
CA ALA A 145 -29.50 1.23 4.13
C ALA A 145 -30.40 0.04 4.50
N SER A 146 -30.19 -1.14 3.89
CA SER A 146 -30.90 -2.37 4.25
C SER A 146 -30.66 -2.73 5.72
N ASP A 147 -29.42 -2.65 6.17
CA ASP A 147 -29.00 -3.02 7.52
C ASP A 147 -29.44 -1.97 8.57
N CYS A 148 -29.32 -0.68 8.27
CA CYS A 148 -29.67 0.39 9.22
C CYS A 148 -31.19 0.57 9.40
N CYS A 149 -31.99 0.36 8.35
CA CYS A 149 -33.41 0.72 8.36
C CYS A 149 -34.38 -0.46 8.43
N ASP A 150 -33.89 -1.68 8.75
CA ASP A 150 -34.66 -2.93 8.72
C ASP A 150 -35.45 -3.09 7.40
N MET A 151 -34.86 -2.63 6.29
CA MET A 151 -35.45 -2.72 4.96
C MET A 151 -35.19 -4.12 4.42
N LYS A 152 -35.96 -5.09 4.90
CA LYS A 152 -35.76 -6.53 4.61
C LYS A 152 -35.73 -6.91 3.12
N ASN A 153 -36.10 -6.00 2.21
CA ASN A 153 -35.99 -6.18 0.76
C ASN A 153 -35.91 -4.83 0.01
N ALA A 154 -34.72 -4.24 -0.10
CA ALA A 154 -34.49 -3.00 -0.85
C ALA A 154 -34.93 -3.06 -2.33
N ASN A 155 -35.06 -4.27 -2.90
CA ASN A 155 -35.54 -4.49 -4.27
C ASN A 155 -37.07 -4.61 -4.42
N THR A 156 -37.82 -4.50 -3.32
CA THR A 156 -39.29 -4.55 -3.35
C THR A 156 -39.86 -3.15 -3.21
N TRP A 157 -41.00 -2.90 -3.87
CA TRP A 157 -41.78 -1.69 -3.62
C TRP A 157 -42.01 -1.51 -2.11
N PRO A 158 -41.73 -0.33 -1.52
CA PRO A 158 -41.45 0.96 -2.18
C PRO A 158 -39.97 1.31 -2.40
N PHE A 159 -39.02 0.47 -1.98
CA PHE A 159 -37.59 0.78 -1.95
C PHE A 159 -36.88 0.69 -3.31
N ASN A 160 -37.48 -0.03 -4.26
CA ASN A 160 -37.02 -0.07 -5.65
C ASN A 160 -37.30 1.23 -6.44
N CYS A 161 -37.97 2.21 -5.82
CA CYS A 161 -38.19 3.54 -6.39
C CYS A 161 -37.10 4.55 -5.96
N ILE A 162 -36.16 4.15 -5.10
CA ILE A 162 -35.09 5.03 -4.62
C ILE A 162 -34.02 5.14 -5.70
N ASP A 163 -33.59 6.38 -5.95
CA ASP A 163 -32.42 6.67 -6.78
C ASP A 163 -31.15 6.41 -5.97
N TRP A 164 -30.63 5.19 -6.08
CA TRP A 164 -29.47 4.75 -5.30
C TRP A 164 -28.17 5.43 -5.75
N ASP A 165 -28.03 5.78 -7.03
CA ASP A 165 -26.86 6.50 -7.54
C ASP A 165 -26.77 7.89 -6.91
N HIS A 166 -27.91 8.60 -6.84
CA HIS A 166 -27.94 9.88 -6.15
C HIS A 166 -27.71 9.73 -4.64
N ALA A 167 -28.31 8.71 -4.00
CA ALA A 167 -28.12 8.47 -2.58
C ALA A 167 -26.66 8.14 -2.23
N ALA A 168 -25.99 7.34 -3.05
CA ALA A 168 -24.58 7.01 -2.89
C ALA A 168 -23.70 8.26 -3.04
N LYS A 169 -23.99 9.11 -4.03
CA LYS A 169 -23.29 10.38 -4.21
C LYS A 169 -23.43 11.35 -3.03
N GLU A 170 -24.59 11.40 -2.39
CA GLU A 170 -24.75 12.20 -1.17
C GLU A 170 -24.03 11.57 0.02
N LEU A 171 -23.96 10.24 0.07
CA LEU A 171 -23.24 9.50 1.11
C LEU A 171 -21.72 9.71 1.04
N THR A 172 -21.13 9.93 -0.15
CA THR A 172 -19.68 10.16 -0.28
C THR A 172 -19.19 11.39 0.50
N HIS A 173 -20.06 12.35 0.82
CA HIS A 173 -19.69 13.50 1.63
C HIS A 173 -19.24 13.16 3.06
N ASP A 174 -19.62 11.98 3.57
CA ASP A 174 -19.17 11.46 4.87
C ASP A 174 -17.92 10.57 4.74
N TYR A 175 -17.34 10.46 3.54
CA TYR A 175 -16.18 9.65 3.23
C TYR A 175 -15.05 10.51 2.64
N CYS A 176 -13.81 10.03 2.79
CA CYS A 176 -12.62 10.53 2.13
C CYS A 176 -12.23 9.59 0.99
N GLU A 177 -11.88 10.16 -0.15
CA GLU A 177 -11.39 9.44 -1.33
C GLU A 177 -9.87 9.29 -1.22
N VAL A 178 -9.36 8.10 -1.50
CA VAL A 178 -7.93 7.76 -1.57
C VAL A 178 -7.64 7.00 -2.85
N GLU A 179 -6.44 7.13 -3.41
CA GLU A 179 -6.06 6.44 -4.65
C GLU A 179 -5.16 5.22 -4.39
N PHE A 180 -5.55 4.06 -4.94
CA PHE A 180 -4.75 2.83 -4.87
C PHE A 180 -4.61 2.19 -6.24
N ALA A 181 -3.38 2.08 -6.74
CA ALA A 181 -3.05 1.44 -8.02
C ALA A 181 -3.93 1.91 -9.21
N GLY A 182 -4.31 3.19 -9.22
CA GLY A 182 -5.12 3.83 -10.27
C GLY A 182 -6.63 3.69 -10.09
N GLU A 183 -7.10 3.11 -8.98
CA GLU A 183 -8.52 3.02 -8.62
C GLU A 183 -8.81 3.86 -7.36
N THR A 184 -10.02 4.36 -7.24
CA THR A 184 -10.44 5.20 -6.10
C THR A 184 -11.16 4.36 -5.05
N TYR A 185 -10.72 4.50 -3.81
CA TYR A 185 -11.32 3.89 -2.63
C TYR A 185 -11.85 4.95 -1.68
N LEU A 186 -12.96 4.65 -1.01
CA LEU A 186 -13.59 5.53 -0.03
C LEU A 186 -13.39 4.99 1.38
N ILE A 187 -12.91 5.85 2.27
CA ILE A 187 -12.70 5.59 3.69
C ILE A 187 -13.65 6.49 4.47
N ARG A 188 -14.25 5.97 5.53
CA ARG A 188 -15.13 6.79 6.35
C ARG A 188 -14.31 7.78 7.20
N ALA A 189 -14.69 9.05 7.16
CA ALA A 189 -14.06 10.13 7.93
C ALA A 189 -14.72 10.36 9.31
#